data_AF-A0A6I6FG07-F1
#
_entry.id   AF-A0A6I6FG07-F1
#
_cell.length_a   1.000
_cell.length_b   1.000
_cell.length_c   1.000
_cell.angle_alpha   90.00
_cell.angle_beta   90.00
_cell.angle_gamma   90.00
#
_symmetry.space_group_name_H-M   'P 1'
#
loop_
_entity.id
_entity.type
_entity.pdbx_description
1 polymer ?
#
loop_
_entity_poly.entity_id
_entity_poly.type
_entity_poly.pdbx_seq_one_letter_code
_entity_poly.pdbx_strand_id
1 'polypeptide(L)'
;MATTATSVTSRVAGVHRWQRALAGVAALGTLPVLGWMLDSHVYPLHVGTAIAIAAHLFLVRRPVAFTRAATTVGLLLLPWGLLGMYMGMCLFWPSAALLLLSAYADPRARPAAARLMAVTGGAVTATALACAAVATWTFHLAPALAEPHTFRAVITEEAYLDSLDARYTPLQELGATGVSGTWTEELPHLEVSFPEDLPEERRAALRAEIAALPGVSGVELCPVSECG
;
A
#
# COMPACT_ATOMS: atom_id res chain seq x y z
N MET A 1 -0.49 -54.92 -48.23
CA MET A 1 0.17 -53.72 -47.67
C MET A 1 -0.88 -52.92 -46.92
N ALA A 2 -0.90 -53.02 -45.59
CA ALA A 2 -1.84 -52.31 -44.74
C ALA A 2 -1.14 -51.07 -44.17
N THR A 3 -1.66 -49.89 -44.54
CA THR A 3 -1.16 -48.58 -44.10
C THR A 3 -1.71 -48.32 -42.70
N THR A 4 -0.93 -48.62 -41.67
CA THR A 4 -1.29 -48.34 -40.28
C THR A 4 -1.19 -46.84 -40.03
N ALA A 5 -2.32 -46.14 -40.09
CA ALA A 5 -2.41 -44.73 -39.74
C ALA A 5 -2.31 -44.58 -38.21
N THR A 6 -1.09 -44.33 -37.71
CA THR A 6 -0.88 -43.83 -36.34
C THR A 6 -1.48 -42.43 -36.23
N SER A 7 -2.72 -42.35 -35.77
CA SER A 7 -3.34 -41.12 -35.31
C SER A 7 -2.67 -40.67 -34.02
N VAL A 8 -1.55 -39.96 -34.16
CA VAL A 8 -0.98 -39.17 -33.07
C VAL A 8 -1.97 -38.04 -32.81
N THR A 9 -2.94 -38.33 -31.94
CA THR A 9 -3.79 -37.33 -31.31
C THR A 9 -2.89 -36.45 -30.48
N SER A 10 -2.35 -35.41 -31.11
CA SER A 10 -1.70 -34.31 -30.40
C SER A 10 -2.77 -33.69 -29.50
N ARG A 11 -2.80 -34.12 -28.22
CA ARG A 11 -3.51 -33.38 -27.20
C ARG A 11 -2.99 -31.96 -27.31
N VAL A 12 -3.84 -31.05 -27.78
CA VAL A 12 -3.56 -29.61 -27.81
C VAL A 12 -3.21 -29.24 -26.37
N ALA A 13 -1.92 -29.17 -26.10
CA ALA A 13 -1.43 -29.13 -24.75
C ALA A 13 -1.69 -27.71 -24.24
N GLY A 14 -2.73 -27.55 -23.42
CA GLY A 14 -3.08 -26.26 -22.83
C GLY A 14 -1.94 -25.67 -21.98
N VAL A 15 -2.12 -24.40 -21.59
CA VAL A 15 -1.18 -23.63 -20.75
C VAL A 15 -0.80 -24.44 -19.50
N HIS A 16 0.50 -24.47 -19.19
CA HIS A 16 1.01 -25.23 -18.07
C HIS A 16 0.54 -24.65 -16.73
N ARG A 17 0.37 -25.49 -15.71
CA ARG A 17 -0.13 -25.10 -14.37
C ARG A 17 0.67 -23.97 -13.73
N TRP A 18 1.99 -23.92 -13.94
CA TRP A 18 2.84 -22.86 -13.39
C TRP A 18 2.59 -21.51 -14.04
N GLN A 19 2.42 -21.46 -15.36
CA GLN A 19 2.07 -20.22 -16.06
C GLN A 19 0.72 -19.69 -15.59
N ARG A 20 -0.26 -20.58 -15.44
CA ARG A 20 -1.59 -20.23 -14.91
C ARG A 20 -1.52 -19.74 -13.46
N ALA A 21 -0.74 -20.41 -12.61
CA ALA A 21 -0.56 -20.01 -11.22
C ALA A 21 0.08 -18.61 -11.12
N LEU A 22 1.19 -18.37 -11.83
CA LEU A 22 1.85 -17.05 -11.84
C LEU A 22 0.95 -15.94 -12.35
N ALA A 23 0.22 -16.16 -13.45
CA ALA A 23 -0.73 -15.17 -13.95
C ALA A 23 -1.92 -14.97 -12.99
N GLY A 24 -2.38 -16.02 -12.32
CA GLY A 24 -3.40 -15.94 -11.28
C GLY A 24 -2.93 -15.10 -10.09
N VAL A 25 -1.71 -15.33 -9.61
CA VAL A 25 -1.10 -14.51 -8.54
C VAL A 25 -0.92 -13.06 -8.99
N ALA A 26 -0.48 -12.83 -10.23
CA ALA A 26 -0.37 -11.48 -10.79
C ALA A 26 -1.71 -10.73 -10.77
N ALA A 27 -2.81 -11.42 -11.13
CA ALA A 27 -4.14 -10.85 -11.08
C ALA A 27 -4.64 -10.63 -9.65
N LEU A 28 -4.50 -11.61 -8.76
CA LEU A 28 -4.91 -11.48 -7.36
C LEU A 28 -4.12 -10.41 -6.60
N GLY A 29 -2.84 -10.22 -6.95
CA GLY A 29 -1.99 -9.17 -6.40
C GLY A 29 -2.48 -7.75 -6.69
N THR A 30 -3.42 -7.57 -7.61
CA THR A 30 -4.05 -6.26 -7.86
C THR A 30 -5.09 -5.88 -6.81
N LEU A 31 -5.67 -6.85 -6.08
CA LEU A 31 -6.78 -6.59 -5.15
C LEU A 31 -6.40 -5.67 -3.98
N PRO A 32 -5.24 -5.86 -3.30
CA PRO A 32 -4.83 -4.93 -2.24
C PRO A 32 -4.64 -3.50 -2.75
N VAL A 33 -4.10 -3.35 -3.97
CA VAL A 33 -3.90 -2.03 -4.60
C VAL A 33 -5.24 -1.35 -4.86
N LEU A 34 -6.23 -2.10 -5.37
CA LEU A 34 -7.58 -1.57 -5.58
C LEU A 34 -8.24 -1.19 -4.25
N GLY A 35 -8.13 -2.03 -3.22
CA GLY A 35 -8.66 -1.74 -1.89
C GLY A 35 -8.06 -0.45 -1.30
N TRP A 36 -6.75 -0.24 -1.47
CA TRP A 36 -6.07 0.96 -0.99
C TRP A 36 -6.49 2.23 -1.73
N MET A 37 -6.90 2.11 -3.00
CA MET A 37 -7.20 3.25 -3.87
C MET A 37 -8.69 3.55 -3.98
N LEU A 38 -9.55 2.97 -3.14
CA LEU A 38 -11.01 3.05 -3.28
C LEU A 38 -11.53 4.49 -3.34
N ASP A 39 -10.99 5.37 -2.49
CA ASP A 39 -11.42 6.77 -2.37
C ASP A 39 -10.63 7.73 -3.26
N SER A 40 -9.74 7.20 -4.12
CA SER A 40 -8.90 8.00 -4.99
C SER A 40 -9.61 8.41 -6.27
N HIS A 41 -9.45 9.66 -6.70
CA HIS A 41 -9.97 10.17 -7.98
C HIS A 41 -9.44 9.38 -9.20
N VAL A 42 -8.28 8.71 -9.07
CA VAL A 42 -7.69 7.87 -10.11
C VAL A 42 -8.07 6.39 -9.99
N TYR A 43 -9.01 6.04 -9.11
CA TYR A 43 -9.48 4.66 -8.94
C TYR A 43 -9.92 3.97 -10.25
N PRO A 44 -10.68 4.62 -11.17
CA PRO A 44 -11.06 4.00 -12.45
C PRO A 44 -9.86 3.55 -13.29
N LEU A 45 -8.76 4.31 -13.22
CA LEU A 45 -7.52 3.98 -13.93
C LEU A 45 -6.87 2.71 -13.36
N HIS A 46 -6.92 2.53 -12.04
CA HIS A 46 -6.43 1.32 -11.37
C HIS A 46 -7.29 0.10 -11.73
N VAL A 47 -8.61 0.25 -11.76
CA VAL A 47 -9.54 -0.81 -12.17
C VAL A 47 -9.27 -1.23 -13.62
N GLY A 48 -9.12 -0.28 -14.54
CA GLY A 48 -8.77 -0.59 -15.93
C GLY A 48 -7.45 -1.35 -16.06
N THR A 49 -6.45 -0.96 -15.28
CA THR A 49 -5.15 -1.66 -15.21
C THR A 49 -5.30 -3.10 -14.68
N ALA A 50 -6.08 -3.29 -13.62
CA ALA A 50 -6.34 -4.61 -13.05
C ALA A 50 -7.10 -5.52 -14.02
N ILE A 51 -8.09 -4.99 -14.75
CA ILE A 51 -8.82 -5.71 -15.80
C ILE A 51 -7.86 -6.14 -16.91
N ALA A 52 -6.97 -5.25 -17.37
CA ALA A 52 -5.97 -5.57 -18.38
C ALA A 52 -5.04 -6.72 -17.92
N ILE A 53 -4.61 -6.72 -16.65
CA ILE A 53 -3.83 -7.82 -16.06
C ILE A 53 -4.64 -9.12 -16.04
N ALA A 54 -5.90 -9.08 -15.57
CA ALA A 54 -6.76 -10.25 -15.44
C ALA A 54 -7.21 -10.84 -16.79
N ALA A 55 -7.27 -10.03 -17.85
CA ALA A 55 -7.75 -10.43 -19.17
C ALA A 55 -7.05 -11.68 -19.74
N HIS A 56 -5.77 -11.87 -19.42
CA HIS A 56 -4.97 -13.03 -19.85
C HIS A 56 -5.52 -14.36 -19.35
N LEU A 57 -6.19 -14.37 -18.20
CA LEU A 57 -6.76 -15.59 -17.62
C LEU A 57 -7.86 -16.20 -18.50
N PHE A 58 -8.51 -15.39 -19.34
CA PHE A 58 -9.48 -15.89 -20.33
C PHE A 58 -8.80 -16.61 -21.51
N LEU A 59 -7.49 -16.44 -21.70
CA LEU A 59 -6.71 -17.04 -22.79
C LEU A 59 -6.03 -18.36 -22.41
N VAL A 60 -6.29 -18.94 -21.23
CA VAL A 60 -5.62 -20.16 -20.74
C VAL A 60 -5.79 -21.40 -21.64
N ARG A 61 -6.78 -21.40 -22.55
CA ARG A 61 -7.00 -22.46 -23.54
C ARG A 61 -6.16 -22.28 -24.81
N ARG A 62 -5.55 -21.10 -25.01
CA ARG A 62 -4.80 -20.71 -26.21
C ARG A 62 -3.37 -20.31 -25.82
N PRO A 63 -2.43 -21.26 -25.68
CA PRO A 63 -1.11 -21.00 -25.09
C PRO A 63 -0.31 -19.91 -25.81
N VAL A 64 -0.35 -19.87 -27.15
CA VAL A 64 0.33 -18.82 -27.94
C VAL A 64 -0.26 -17.44 -27.67
N ALA A 65 -1.59 -17.33 -27.61
CA ALA A 65 -2.27 -16.06 -27.32
C ALA A 65 -2.01 -15.61 -25.88
N PHE A 66 -2.03 -16.55 -24.93
CA PHE A 66 -1.70 -16.31 -23.52
C PHE A 66 -0.30 -15.73 -23.37
N THR A 67 0.74 -16.40 -23.91
CA THR A 67 2.14 -15.95 -23.79
C THR A 67 2.36 -14.60 -24.45
N ARG A 68 1.76 -14.35 -25.62
CA ARG A 68 1.86 -13.04 -26.30
C ARG A 68 1.24 -11.95 -25.46
N ALA A 69 0.00 -12.15 -25.03
CA ALA A 69 -0.72 -11.15 -24.27
C ALA A 69 -0.03 -10.88 -22.92
N ALA A 70 0.39 -11.93 -22.17
CA ALA A 70 1.11 -11.77 -20.91
C ALA A 70 2.43 -11.00 -21.08
N THR A 71 3.18 -11.29 -22.16
CA THR A 71 4.40 -10.54 -22.50
C THR A 71 4.08 -9.08 -22.84
N THR A 72 3.10 -8.84 -23.71
CA THR A 72 2.72 -7.48 -24.15
C THR A 72 2.26 -6.63 -22.97
N VAL A 73 1.33 -7.14 -22.15
CA VAL A 73 0.83 -6.38 -21.01
C VAL A 73 1.88 -6.22 -19.93
N GLY A 74 2.66 -7.26 -19.64
CA GLY A 74 3.81 -7.14 -18.72
C GLY A 74 4.79 -6.05 -19.16
N LEU A 75 5.13 -5.99 -20.45
CA LEU A 75 6.03 -4.96 -21.00
C LEU A 75 5.42 -3.57 -21.03
N LEU A 76 4.11 -3.43 -21.28
CA LEU A 76 3.42 -2.14 -21.25
C LEU A 76 3.27 -1.61 -19.83
N LEU A 77 3.09 -2.48 -18.84
CA LEU A 77 2.95 -2.10 -17.43
C LEU A 77 4.22 -1.51 -16.83
N LEU A 78 5.40 -1.90 -17.31
CA LEU A 78 6.68 -1.35 -16.81
C LEU A 78 6.79 0.17 -17.04
N PRO A 79 6.73 0.70 -18.29
CA PRO A 79 6.74 2.13 -18.53
C PRO A 79 5.47 2.81 -17.99
N TRP A 80 4.33 2.12 -17.98
CA TRP A 80 3.10 2.65 -17.38
C TRP A 80 3.27 2.94 -15.88
N GLY A 81 3.87 2.01 -15.13
CA GLY A 81 4.14 2.22 -13.72
C GLY A 81 5.21 3.30 -13.47
N LEU A 82 6.13 3.53 -14.42
CA LEU A 82 7.08 4.64 -14.35
C LEU A 82 6.37 6.00 -14.57
N LEU A 83 5.54 6.10 -15.62
CA LEU A 83 4.77 7.31 -15.93
C LEU A 83 3.78 7.65 -14.81
N GLY A 84 3.14 6.62 -14.26
CA GLY A 84 2.15 6.74 -13.19
C GLY A 84 2.73 6.62 -11.78
N MET A 85 4.04 6.81 -11.58
CA MET A 85 4.67 6.66 -10.27
C MET A 85 4.04 7.57 -9.21
N TYR A 86 3.75 8.83 -9.57
CA TYR A 86 3.04 9.79 -8.71
C TYR A 86 1.57 9.42 -8.45
N MET A 87 0.99 8.56 -9.29
CA MET A 87 -0.38 8.07 -9.15
C MET A 87 -0.44 6.69 -8.47
N GLY A 88 0.66 6.17 -7.94
CA GLY A 88 0.71 4.84 -7.33
C GLY A 88 0.72 3.66 -8.32
N MET A 89 0.86 3.90 -9.62
CA MET A 89 0.83 2.83 -10.64
C MET A 89 2.04 1.88 -10.55
N CYS A 90 3.12 2.29 -9.88
CA CYS A 90 4.27 1.44 -9.61
C CYS A 90 3.90 0.21 -8.74
N LEU A 91 2.79 0.26 -7.99
CA LEU A 91 2.28 -0.87 -7.21
C LEU A 91 1.90 -2.08 -8.08
N PHE A 92 1.70 -1.90 -9.39
CA PHE A 92 1.45 -3.00 -10.34
C PHE A 92 2.72 -3.66 -10.89
N TRP A 93 3.92 -3.15 -10.58
CA TRP A 93 5.18 -3.73 -11.08
C TRP A 93 5.41 -5.19 -10.68
N PRO A 94 5.08 -5.64 -9.45
CA PRO A 94 5.13 -7.06 -9.12
C PRO A 94 4.25 -7.91 -10.05
N SER A 95 3.02 -7.46 -10.36
CA SER A 95 2.14 -8.13 -11.32
C SER A 95 2.71 -8.11 -12.74
N ALA A 96 3.32 -7.02 -13.17
CA ALA A 96 4.00 -6.93 -14.47
C ALA A 96 5.14 -7.96 -14.57
N ALA A 97 6.00 -8.03 -13.55
CA ALA A 97 7.08 -9.02 -13.48
C ALA A 97 6.53 -10.45 -13.48
N LEU A 98 5.48 -10.74 -12.71
CA LEU A 98 4.85 -12.06 -12.66
C LEU A 98 4.24 -12.45 -14.02
N LEU A 99 3.63 -11.52 -14.76
CA LEU A 99 3.12 -11.78 -16.11
C LEU A 99 4.26 -12.13 -17.07
N LEU A 100 5.37 -11.38 -17.04
CA LEU A 100 6.55 -11.70 -17.85
C LEU A 100 7.13 -13.07 -17.51
N LEU A 101 7.28 -13.39 -16.21
CA LEU A 101 7.75 -14.71 -15.76
C LEU A 101 6.80 -15.83 -16.19
N SER A 102 5.47 -15.58 -16.14
CA SER A 102 4.45 -16.55 -16.55
C SER A 102 4.56 -16.93 -18.03
N ALA A 103 4.97 -15.99 -18.89
CA ALA A 103 5.12 -16.22 -20.32
C ALA A 103 6.17 -17.31 -20.62
N TYR A 104 7.19 -17.45 -19.77
CA TYR A 104 8.33 -18.36 -19.96
C TYR A 104 8.36 -19.56 -18.99
N ALA A 105 7.36 -19.73 -18.13
CA ALA A 105 7.30 -20.80 -17.12
C ALA A 105 6.78 -22.16 -17.63
N ASP A 106 6.93 -22.46 -18.93
CA ASP A 106 6.56 -23.77 -19.50
C ASP A 106 7.72 -24.78 -19.43
N PRO A 107 7.66 -25.80 -18.55
CA PRO A 107 8.73 -26.78 -18.41
C PRO A 107 8.84 -27.72 -19.60
N ARG A 108 7.83 -27.81 -20.48
CA ARG A 108 7.86 -28.68 -21.66
C ARG A 108 8.87 -28.19 -22.70
N ALA A 109 9.02 -26.87 -22.82
CA ALA A 109 9.98 -26.26 -23.72
C ALA A 109 11.37 -26.11 -23.06
N ARG A 110 11.42 -25.68 -21.80
CA ARG A 110 12.68 -25.39 -21.08
C ARG A 110 12.56 -25.71 -19.59
N PRO A 111 12.81 -26.96 -19.15
CA PRO A 111 12.51 -27.40 -17.79
C PRO A 111 13.34 -26.67 -16.71
N ALA A 112 14.63 -26.43 -16.97
CA ALA A 112 15.50 -25.70 -16.03
C ALA A 112 15.09 -24.23 -15.92
N ALA A 113 14.89 -23.55 -17.05
CA ALA A 113 14.45 -22.15 -17.07
C ALA A 113 13.07 -21.98 -16.42
N ALA A 114 12.11 -22.88 -16.70
CA ALA A 114 10.78 -22.80 -16.11
C ALA A 114 10.80 -22.92 -14.59
N ARG A 115 11.68 -23.78 -14.03
CA ARG A 115 11.90 -23.87 -12.58
C ARG A 115 12.46 -22.56 -12.02
N LEU A 116 13.48 -22.00 -12.67
CA LEU A 116 14.04 -20.72 -12.29
C LEU A 116 12.98 -19.62 -12.30
N MET A 117 12.18 -19.50 -13.38
CA MET A 117 11.10 -18.52 -13.48
C MET A 117 10.04 -18.70 -12.38
N ALA A 118 9.69 -19.94 -12.03
CA ALA A 118 8.75 -20.22 -10.95
C ALA A 118 9.31 -19.81 -9.58
N VAL A 119 10.58 -20.12 -9.30
CA VAL A 119 11.27 -19.71 -8.07
C VAL A 119 11.37 -18.18 -7.99
N THR A 120 11.79 -17.52 -9.07
CA THR A 120 11.84 -16.06 -9.15
C THR A 120 10.46 -15.45 -8.95
N GLY A 121 9.41 -16.01 -9.54
CA GLY A 121 8.04 -15.54 -9.34
C GLY A 121 7.57 -15.70 -7.90
N GLY A 122 7.91 -16.81 -7.25
CA GLY A 122 7.68 -17.00 -5.82
C GLY A 122 8.39 -15.94 -4.98
N ALA A 123 9.68 -15.67 -5.27
CA ALA A 123 10.46 -14.65 -4.57
C ALA A 123 9.87 -13.24 -4.75
N VAL A 124 9.52 -12.84 -5.98
CA VAL A 124 8.87 -11.55 -6.27
C VAL A 124 7.56 -11.41 -5.48
N THR A 125 6.75 -12.47 -5.44
CA THR A 125 5.49 -12.46 -4.68
C THR A 125 5.74 -12.32 -3.19
N ALA A 126 6.68 -13.08 -2.62
CA ALA A 126 7.01 -13.03 -1.20
C ALA A 126 7.54 -11.64 -0.80
N THR A 127 8.43 -11.04 -1.59
CA THR A 127 8.95 -9.70 -1.34
C THR A 127 7.84 -8.66 -1.41
N ALA A 128 6.97 -8.71 -2.43
CA ALA A 128 5.86 -7.77 -2.54
C ALA A 128 4.90 -7.86 -1.34
N LEU A 129 4.57 -9.09 -0.90
CA LEU A 129 3.75 -9.30 0.29
C LEU A 129 4.42 -8.81 1.57
N ALA A 130 5.73 -9.05 1.74
CA ALA A 130 6.47 -8.56 2.88
C ALA A 130 6.50 -7.02 2.93
N CYS A 131 6.78 -6.37 1.80
CA CYS A 131 6.74 -4.91 1.71
C CYS A 131 5.35 -4.36 2.01
N ALA A 132 4.29 -4.98 1.47
CA ALA A 132 2.92 -4.59 1.76
C ALA A 132 2.59 -4.74 3.26
N ALA A 133 2.95 -5.86 3.87
CA ALA A 133 2.73 -6.10 5.30
C ALA A 133 3.47 -5.08 6.17
N VAL A 134 4.74 -4.77 5.84
CA VAL A 134 5.51 -3.74 6.54
C VAL A 134 4.87 -2.36 6.37
N ALA A 135 4.45 -1.99 5.15
CA ALA A 135 3.78 -0.71 4.93
C ALA A 135 2.46 -0.62 5.70
N THR A 136 1.61 -1.65 5.66
CA THR A 136 0.36 -1.69 6.42
C THR A 136 0.61 -1.62 7.92
N TRP A 137 1.63 -2.33 8.42
CA TRP A 137 2.02 -2.24 9.81
C TRP A 137 2.44 -0.82 10.19
N THR A 138 3.40 -0.24 9.47
CA THR A 138 3.99 1.06 9.81
C THR A 138 3.01 2.22 9.66
N PHE A 139 2.15 2.22 8.65
CA PHE A 139 1.31 3.37 8.34
C PHE A 139 -0.13 3.27 8.86
N HIS A 140 -0.60 2.07 9.22
CA HIS A 140 -1.99 1.90 9.68
C HIS A 140 -2.10 1.23 11.03
N LEU A 141 -1.42 0.09 11.24
CA LEU A 141 -1.62 -0.68 12.46
C LEU A 141 -0.83 -0.15 13.65
N ALA A 142 0.47 0.11 13.48
CA ALA A 142 1.33 0.61 14.54
C ALA A 142 0.86 1.97 15.08
N PRO A 143 0.47 2.96 14.23
CA PRO A 143 -0.11 4.20 14.73
C PRO A 143 -1.44 3.95 15.45
N ALA A 144 -2.34 3.14 14.92
CA ALA A 144 -3.63 2.87 15.56
C ALA A 144 -3.53 2.13 16.91
N LEU A 145 -2.43 1.41 17.14
CA LEU A 145 -2.17 0.68 18.39
C LEU A 145 -1.28 1.44 19.37
N ALA A 146 -0.64 2.54 18.93
CA ALA A 146 0.19 3.36 19.81
C ALA A 146 -0.69 4.09 20.82
N GLU A 147 -0.25 4.16 22.08
CA GLU A 147 -0.98 4.91 23.08
C GLU A 147 -1.03 6.40 22.69
N PRO A 148 -2.19 7.06 22.87
CA PRO A 148 -2.35 8.46 22.53
C PRO A 148 -1.44 9.31 23.40
N HIS A 149 -0.52 10.00 22.74
CA HIS A 149 0.54 10.79 23.36
C HIS A 149 0.53 12.24 22.87
N THR A 150 -0.62 12.69 22.35
CA THR A 150 -0.84 14.08 21.88
C THR A 150 -2.15 14.61 22.43
N PHE A 151 -2.10 15.74 23.13
CA PHE A 151 -3.30 16.52 23.45
C PHE A 151 -3.60 17.47 22.29
N ARG A 152 -4.85 17.48 21.81
CA ARG A 152 -5.36 18.47 20.86
C ARG A 152 -6.21 19.47 21.62
N ALA A 153 -5.87 20.75 21.47
CA ALA A 153 -6.61 21.86 22.05
C ALA A 153 -7.17 22.74 20.94
N VAL A 154 -8.46 23.07 21.03
CA VAL A 154 -9.10 24.04 20.12
C VAL A 154 -8.76 25.42 20.63
N ILE A 155 -8.12 26.25 19.80
CA ILE A 155 -7.68 27.60 20.17
C ILE A 155 -8.35 28.63 19.26
N THR A 156 -8.56 29.85 19.76
CA THR A 156 -9.03 30.96 18.92
C THR A 156 -7.92 31.46 18.00
N GLU A 157 -8.30 31.97 16.82
CA GLU A 157 -7.37 32.53 15.82
C GLU A 157 -6.43 33.61 16.39
N GLU A 158 -6.96 34.52 17.20
CA GLU A 158 -6.17 35.59 17.85
C GLU A 158 -5.11 35.03 18.80
N ALA A 159 -5.47 33.99 19.58
CA ALA A 159 -4.56 33.37 20.53
C ALA A 159 -3.53 32.46 19.85
N TYR A 160 -3.85 31.88 18.69
CA TYR A 160 -2.93 31.05 17.91
C TYR A 160 -1.68 31.83 17.49
N LEU A 161 -1.85 33.03 16.93
CA LEU A 161 -0.75 33.85 16.43
C LEU A 161 0.21 34.31 17.55
N ASP A 162 -0.30 34.44 18.78
CA ASP A 162 0.43 34.96 19.92
C ASP A 162 1.02 33.85 20.83
N SER A 163 0.67 32.58 20.61
CA SER A 163 0.93 31.48 21.56
C SER A 163 2.12 30.59 21.25
N LEU A 164 2.64 30.57 20.01
CA LEU A 164 3.62 29.56 19.61
C LEU A 164 5.01 29.74 20.27
N ASP A 165 5.52 30.96 20.41
CA ASP A 165 6.88 31.17 20.93
C ASP A 165 6.94 31.34 22.46
N ALA A 166 5.98 32.04 23.06
CA ALA A 166 6.05 32.40 24.48
C ALA A 166 5.70 31.25 25.44
N ARG A 167 5.02 30.21 24.95
CA ARG A 167 4.36 29.19 25.80
C ARG A 167 4.97 27.81 25.70
N TYR A 168 6.05 27.67 24.93
CA TYR A 168 6.75 26.40 24.74
C TYR A 168 7.45 25.93 26.03
N THR A 169 8.11 26.84 26.74
CA THR A 169 8.93 26.52 27.93
C THR A 169 8.12 25.90 29.08
N PRO A 170 6.98 26.46 29.53
CA PRO A 170 6.21 25.86 30.64
C PRO A 170 5.66 24.47 30.31
N LEU A 171 5.25 24.23 29.06
CA LEU A 171 4.74 22.93 28.62
C LEU A 171 5.85 21.88 28.59
N GLN A 172 7.08 22.25 28.19
CA GLN A 172 8.23 21.35 28.24
C GLN A 172 8.59 20.92 29.68
N GLU A 173 8.48 21.83 30.65
CA GLU A 173 8.72 21.50 32.07
C GLU A 173 7.72 20.47 32.63
N LEU A 174 6.54 20.38 32.01
CA LEU A 174 5.51 19.39 32.32
C LEU A 174 5.63 18.09 31.51
N GLY A 175 6.63 18.00 30.62
CA GLY A 175 6.94 16.80 29.85
C GLY A 175 6.47 16.84 28.40
N ALA A 176 6.06 17.99 27.86
CA ALA A 176 5.80 18.12 26.43
C ALA A 176 7.10 17.97 25.62
N THR A 177 7.07 17.16 24.56
CA THR A 177 8.19 16.92 23.63
C THR A 177 8.06 17.76 22.36
N GLY A 178 6.83 18.14 22.01
CA GLY A 178 6.53 18.95 20.83
C GLY A 178 5.26 19.77 21.03
N VAL A 179 5.25 20.96 20.43
CA VAL A 179 4.07 21.81 20.34
C VAL A 179 3.98 22.26 18.90
N SER A 180 2.91 21.90 18.21
CA SER A 180 2.65 22.27 16.83
C SER A 180 1.27 22.89 16.70
N GLY A 181 1.18 23.94 15.88
CA GLY A 181 -0.09 24.54 15.50
C GLY A 181 -0.49 24.05 14.11
N THR A 182 -1.74 23.60 13.96
CA THR A 182 -2.33 23.25 12.66
C THR A 182 -3.54 24.13 12.40
N TRP A 183 -3.59 24.72 11.21
CA TRP A 183 -4.72 25.52 10.76
C TRP A 183 -5.61 24.67 9.86
N THR A 184 -6.82 24.36 10.32
CA THR A 184 -7.84 23.71 9.49
C THR A 184 -8.86 24.74 9.00
N GLU A 185 -9.67 24.39 8.01
CA GLU A 185 -10.73 25.30 7.52
C GLU A 185 -11.81 25.59 8.57
N GLU A 186 -11.93 24.75 9.60
CA GLU A 186 -12.93 24.91 10.65
C GLU A 186 -12.40 25.78 11.80
N LEU A 187 -11.31 25.37 12.46
CA LEU A 187 -10.69 26.10 13.58
C LEU A 187 -9.18 25.78 13.69
N PRO A 188 -8.35 26.71 14.23
CA PRO A 188 -6.96 26.40 14.54
C PRO A 188 -6.88 25.46 15.76
N HIS A 189 -5.96 24.51 15.69
CA HIS A 189 -5.69 23.55 16.76
C HIS A 189 -4.25 23.67 17.22
N LEU A 190 -4.06 23.49 18.53
CA LEU A 190 -2.76 23.31 19.15
C LEU A 190 -2.58 21.84 19.52
N GLU A 191 -1.55 21.21 18.98
CA GLU A 191 -1.18 19.83 19.25
C GLU A 191 0.04 19.82 20.16
N VAL A 192 -0.08 19.17 21.32
CA VAL A 192 0.97 19.07 22.33
C VAL A 192 1.31 17.59 22.52
N SER A 193 2.44 17.17 21.98
CA SER A 193 2.97 15.82 22.10
C SER A 193 3.77 15.66 23.39
N PHE A 194 3.73 14.46 23.98
CA PHE A 194 4.46 14.08 25.19
C PHE A 194 4.91 12.61 25.08
N PRO A 195 5.81 12.10 25.93
CA PRO A 195 6.28 10.71 25.80
C PRO A 195 5.22 9.71 26.32
N GLU A 196 5.21 8.51 25.76
CA GLU A 196 4.26 7.44 26.10
C GLU A 196 4.29 7.07 27.59
N ASP A 197 5.46 7.12 28.20
CA ASP A 197 5.68 6.80 29.61
C ASP A 197 5.46 7.98 30.58
N LEU A 198 4.84 9.09 30.12
CA LEU A 198 4.56 10.24 31.00
C LEU A 198 3.57 9.84 32.11
N PRO A 199 3.94 9.99 33.40
CA PRO A 199 3.08 9.61 34.52
C PRO A 199 1.71 10.28 34.43
N GLU A 200 0.65 9.58 34.84
CA GLU A 200 -0.73 10.09 34.75
C GLU A 200 -0.93 11.43 35.46
N GLU A 201 -0.25 11.65 36.60
CA GLU A 201 -0.24 12.92 37.32
C GLU A 201 0.35 14.07 36.46
N ARG A 202 1.45 13.79 35.76
CA ARG A 202 2.08 14.76 34.84
C ARG A 202 1.23 15.00 33.60
N ARG A 203 0.57 13.96 33.06
CA ARG A 203 -0.41 14.11 31.97
C ARG A 203 -1.59 14.99 32.38
N ALA A 204 -2.11 14.80 33.59
CA ALA A 204 -3.19 15.62 34.12
C ALA A 204 -2.75 17.08 34.33
N ALA A 205 -1.54 17.31 34.88
CA ALA A 205 -0.97 18.64 35.03
C ALA A 205 -0.74 19.33 33.67
N LEU A 206 -0.18 18.61 32.69
CA LEU A 206 0.01 19.11 31.34
C LEU A 206 -1.33 19.48 30.68
N ARG A 207 -2.34 18.62 30.80
CA ARG A 207 -3.70 18.92 30.29
C ARG A 207 -4.30 20.17 30.95
N ALA A 208 -4.12 20.33 32.26
CA ALA A 208 -4.60 21.50 32.99
C ALA A 208 -3.89 22.78 32.55
N GLU A 209 -2.58 22.72 32.33
CA GLU A 209 -1.79 23.86 31.82
C GLU A 209 -2.24 24.27 30.42
N ILE A 210 -2.46 23.29 29.52
CA ILE A 210 -2.98 23.55 28.17
C ILE A 210 -4.38 24.17 28.24
N ALA A 211 -5.25 23.67 29.11
CA ALA A 211 -6.61 24.20 29.28
C ALA A 211 -6.63 25.62 29.88
N ALA A 212 -5.57 26.02 30.59
CA ALA A 212 -5.43 27.36 31.15
C ALA A 212 -4.90 28.39 30.13
N LEU A 213 -4.47 27.95 28.94
CA LEU A 213 -4.01 28.86 27.90
C LEU A 213 -5.17 29.75 27.41
N PRO A 214 -4.93 31.05 27.17
CA PRO A 214 -5.95 31.96 26.69
C PRO A 214 -6.40 31.54 25.29
N GLY A 215 -7.71 31.60 25.06
CA GLY A 215 -8.32 31.21 23.79
C GLY A 215 -8.53 29.69 23.63
N VAL A 216 -8.08 28.85 24.57
CA VAL A 216 -8.37 27.41 24.54
C VAL A 216 -9.79 27.16 25.06
N SER A 217 -10.62 26.51 24.24
CA SER A 217 -12.02 26.19 24.57
C SER A 217 -12.22 24.73 24.98
N GLY A 218 -11.30 23.84 24.62
CA GLY A 218 -11.35 22.42 24.96
C GLY A 218 -10.00 21.75 24.75
N VAL A 219 -9.71 20.74 25.56
CA VAL A 219 -8.50 19.91 25.46
C VAL A 219 -8.90 18.45 25.51
N GLU A 220 -8.63 17.75 24.42
CA GLU A 220 -8.95 16.34 24.24
C GLU A 220 -7.67 15.54 23.97
N LEU A 221 -7.67 14.30 24.44
CA LEU A 221 -6.58 13.38 24.15
C LEU A 221 -6.84 12.83 22.74
N CYS A 222 -6.00 13.22 21.79
CA CYS A 222 -6.21 12.85 20.40
C CYS A 222 -5.71 11.42 20.16
N PRO A 223 -6.53 10.52 19.59
CA PRO A 223 -6.06 9.22 19.17
C PRO A 223 -4.97 9.37 18.11
N VAL A 224 -3.94 8.52 18.15
CA VAL A 224 -2.81 8.57 17.21
C VAL A 224 -3.26 8.44 15.74
N SER A 225 -4.40 7.80 15.47
CA SER A 225 -4.98 7.74 14.13
C SER A 225 -5.42 9.10 13.56
N GLU A 226 -5.63 10.12 14.40
CA GLU A 226 -6.10 11.45 14.00
C GLU A 226 -5.02 12.54 14.12
N CYS A 227 -3.99 12.32 14.94
CA CYS A 227 -2.93 13.30 15.25
C CYS A 227 -1.50 12.77 15.12
N GLY A 228 -1.30 11.53 14.65
CA GLY A 228 0.00 10.87 14.48
C GLY A 228 0.48 10.78 13.04
#